data_AF-A0A969FCB5-F1
#
_entry.id   AF-A0A969FCB5-F1
#
_cell.length_a   1.000
_cell.length_b   1.000
_cell.length_c   1.000
_cell.angle_alpha   90.00
_cell.angle_beta   90.00
_cell.angle_gamma   90.00
#
_symmetry.space_group_name_H-M   'P 1'
#
loop_
_entity.id
_entity.type
_entity.pdbx_description
1 polymer ?
#
loop_
_entity_poly.entity_id
_entity_poly.type
_entity_poly.pdbx_seq_one_letter_code
_entity_poly.pdbx_strand_id
1 'polypeptide(L)'
;MKLKTFTVLLLLLVSGCASRAASQAVAPNTSPSPAATVLTGGDNGSSQRLNLRLTLSSPADLKVEEGDRIEAGEVLADRVRERQQIQTQLDKLRLQMAQLQQPIPGPPSIRPIPEVAGLPSASFLDEVANVERQRTLVTAAEAAVMNQQRMLDMLTGMDNSQIPQATIPHEEEVLKQKQQLLNQARADLQLAEAQLGQAQSERQFQEYQHSLEMSKRAISIQQAELQRQEEVQHQQAELRDRAYDVAQLEAQIQNLETQLFTLSAVRSPYAGTIQRVKFEGQNDQSLIVELVLVTGDISPSSGTGTAPTGTPAE
;
A
#
# COMPACT_ATOMS: atom_id res chain seq x y z
N MET A 1 -39.37 25.27 39.65
CA MET A 1 -38.05 25.40 38.99
C MET A 1 -38.13 24.62 37.67
N LYS A 2 -38.37 25.34 36.57
CA LYS A 2 -38.46 24.80 35.22
C LYS A 2 -37.19 25.24 34.50
N LEU A 3 -36.35 24.31 34.06
CA LEU A 3 -35.24 24.59 33.15
C LEU A 3 -34.98 23.37 32.27
N LYS A 4 -35.82 23.20 31.25
CA LYS A 4 -35.61 22.28 30.12
C LYS A 4 -36.21 22.92 28.87
N THR A 5 -35.52 23.91 28.33
CA THR A 5 -35.76 24.46 26.99
C THR A 5 -34.50 25.21 26.58
N PHE A 6 -33.49 24.52 26.05
CA PHE A 6 -32.47 25.15 25.20
C PHE A 6 -31.68 24.09 24.43
N THR A 7 -32.34 23.42 23.50
CA THR A 7 -31.68 22.52 22.55
C THR A 7 -32.46 22.44 21.24
N VAL A 8 -32.68 23.58 20.57
CA VAL A 8 -32.91 23.63 19.10
C VAL A 8 -32.46 25.01 18.60
N LEU A 9 -31.16 25.27 18.55
CA LEU A 9 -30.60 26.40 17.79
C LEU A 9 -29.19 26.05 17.30
N LEU A 10 -29.10 24.95 16.56
CA LEU A 10 -27.97 24.65 15.69
C LEU A 10 -28.52 24.27 14.30
N LEU A 11 -29.32 25.18 13.74
CA LEU A 11 -29.90 25.08 12.40
C LEU A 11 -29.44 26.27 11.57
N LEU A 12 -28.11 26.47 11.52
CA LEU A 12 -27.47 27.51 10.73
C LEU A 12 -25.99 27.15 10.52
N LEU A 13 -25.76 26.19 9.63
CA LEU A 13 -24.55 26.07 8.79
C LEU A 13 -24.69 24.89 7.81
N VAL A 14 -25.86 24.80 7.15
CA VAL A 14 -25.95 24.16 5.83
C VAL A 14 -25.64 25.25 4.81
N SER A 15 -24.37 25.68 4.78
CA SER A 15 -23.81 26.38 3.63
C SER A 15 -23.55 25.34 2.55
N GLY A 16 -24.63 24.85 1.95
CA GLY A 16 -24.58 24.17 0.66
C GLY A 16 -24.12 25.20 -0.37
N CYS A 17 -22.81 25.25 -0.60
CA CYS A 17 -22.25 25.88 -1.79
C CYS A 17 -22.83 25.13 -2.99
N ALA A 18 -23.85 25.71 -3.61
CA ALA A 18 -24.24 25.37 -4.96
C ALA A 18 -23.12 25.86 -5.90
N SER A 19 -22.05 25.07 -5.98
CA SER A 19 -21.05 25.18 -7.02
C SER A 19 -21.77 24.96 -8.34
N ARG A 20 -22.02 26.06 -9.05
CA ARG A 20 -22.42 26.08 -10.45
C ARG A 20 -21.52 25.10 -11.21
N ALA A 21 -22.09 23.96 -11.59
CA ALA A 21 -21.62 23.19 -12.72
C ALA A 21 -21.85 24.08 -13.96
N ALA A 22 -20.86 24.91 -14.27
CA ALA A 22 -20.71 25.44 -15.61
C ALA A 22 -20.41 24.23 -16.50
N SER A 23 -21.46 23.65 -17.08
CA SER A 23 -21.34 22.86 -18.31
C SER A 23 -20.76 23.78 -19.38
N GLN A 24 -19.44 23.91 -19.40
CA GLN A 24 -18.75 24.12 -20.65
C GLN A 24 -18.89 22.79 -21.38
N ALA A 25 -19.90 22.74 -22.24
CA ALA A 25 -19.89 21.85 -23.38
C ALA A 25 -18.56 22.09 -24.09
N VAL A 26 -17.62 21.16 -23.92
CA VAL A 26 -16.50 20.99 -24.83
C VAL A 26 -17.17 20.67 -26.15
N ALA A 27 -17.28 21.70 -26.99
CA ALA A 27 -17.58 21.51 -28.39
C ALA A 27 -16.62 20.43 -28.89
N PRO A 28 -17.09 19.40 -29.60
CA PRO A 28 -16.18 18.53 -30.31
C PRO A 28 -15.40 19.45 -31.25
N ASN A 29 -14.10 19.61 -31.01
CA ASN A 29 -13.17 20.03 -32.04
C ASN A 29 -13.08 18.87 -33.04
N THR A 30 -14.17 18.64 -33.77
CA THR A 30 -14.12 18.18 -35.14
C THR A 30 -13.51 19.34 -35.91
N SER A 31 -12.19 19.46 -35.87
CA SER A 31 -11.50 19.98 -37.04
C SER A 31 -11.95 19.09 -38.20
N PRO A 32 -12.62 19.63 -39.23
CA PRO A 32 -12.82 18.87 -40.45
C PRO A 32 -11.42 18.57 -40.98
N SER A 33 -10.98 17.33 -40.79
CA SER A 33 -9.99 16.75 -41.68
C SER A 33 -10.51 17.01 -43.09
N PRO A 34 -9.79 17.74 -43.95
CA PRO A 34 -10.21 17.85 -45.33
C PRO A 34 -10.12 16.45 -45.91
N ALA A 35 -11.27 15.77 -45.97
CA ALA A 35 -11.45 14.69 -46.92
C ALA A 35 -11.05 15.28 -48.27
N ALA A 36 -9.99 14.73 -48.87
CA ALA A 36 -9.61 15.06 -50.22
C ALA A 36 -10.74 14.59 -51.14
N THR A 37 -11.68 15.49 -51.44
CA THR A 37 -12.67 15.27 -52.48
C THR A 37 -11.94 15.39 -53.81
N VAL A 38 -11.70 14.25 -54.44
CA VAL A 38 -11.26 14.18 -55.84
C VAL A 38 -12.44 14.59 -56.71
N LEU A 39 -12.41 15.82 -57.22
CA LEU A 39 -13.28 16.26 -58.31
C LEU A 39 -12.71 15.67 -59.62
N THR A 40 -13.25 14.54 -60.07
CA THR A 40 -13.01 13.99 -61.41
C THR A 40 -13.71 14.86 -62.45
N GLY A 41 -12.92 15.63 -63.21
CA GLY A 41 -13.31 16.24 -64.48
C GLY A 41 -13.18 15.23 -65.61
N GLY A 42 -14.11 15.28 -66.56
CA GLY A 42 -14.43 14.20 -67.51
C GLY A 42 -13.36 13.83 -68.55
N ASP A 43 -13.58 12.63 -69.11
CA ASP A 43 -12.89 11.94 -70.19
C ASP A 43 -12.53 12.82 -71.40
N ASN A 44 -11.29 12.65 -71.91
CA ASN A 44 -10.97 12.34 -73.31
C ASN A 44 -9.44 12.27 -73.53
N GLY A 45 -9.00 11.28 -74.31
CA GLY A 45 -7.62 10.85 -74.53
C GLY A 45 -6.68 11.84 -75.23
N SER A 46 -6.27 12.87 -74.49
CA SER A 46 -5.12 13.72 -74.77
C SER A 46 -4.55 14.17 -73.43
N SER A 47 -3.23 14.26 -73.30
CA SER A 47 -2.50 14.52 -72.05
C SER A 47 -3.27 15.40 -71.05
N GLN A 48 -3.91 14.80 -70.04
CA GLN A 48 -4.78 15.54 -69.13
C GLN A 48 -3.92 16.17 -68.03
N ARG A 49 -4.10 17.47 -67.80
CA ARG A 49 -3.47 18.19 -66.69
C ARG A 49 -4.37 18.09 -65.47
N LEU A 50 -3.90 17.41 -64.43
CA LEU A 50 -4.58 17.25 -63.16
C LEU A 50 -3.89 18.14 -62.12
N ASN A 51 -4.66 19.00 -61.45
CA ASN A 51 -4.16 19.79 -60.34
C ASN A 51 -4.50 19.07 -59.03
N LEU A 52 -3.47 18.60 -58.33
CA LEU A 52 -3.58 17.97 -57.03
C LEU A 52 -3.19 18.98 -55.95
N ARG A 53 -4.03 19.12 -54.92
CA ARG A 53 -3.74 19.97 -53.76
C ARG A 53 -3.40 19.09 -52.57
N LEU A 54 -2.18 19.19 -52.07
CA LEU A 54 -1.67 18.42 -50.94
C LEU A 54 -1.39 19.33 -49.74
N THR A 55 -1.66 18.79 -48.54
CA THR A 55 -1.38 19.46 -47.26
C THR A 55 -0.26 18.72 -46.54
N LEU A 56 0.91 19.35 -46.45
CA LEU A 56 2.14 18.80 -45.86
C LEU A 56 2.46 19.47 -44.52
N SER A 57 3.19 18.79 -43.64
CA SER A 57 3.67 19.35 -42.38
C SER A 57 5.03 20.05 -42.55
N SER A 58 5.87 19.52 -43.45
CA SER A 58 7.18 20.09 -43.78
C SER A 58 7.49 19.91 -45.29
N PRO A 59 8.35 20.74 -45.89
CA PRO A 59 8.68 20.61 -47.31
C PRO A 59 9.46 19.34 -47.63
N ALA A 60 10.14 18.75 -46.64
CA ALA A 60 10.88 17.49 -46.77
C ALA A 60 9.99 16.23 -46.82
N ASP A 61 8.68 16.38 -46.57
CA ASP A 61 7.71 15.29 -46.64
C ASP A 61 7.24 15.02 -48.08
N LEU A 62 7.47 15.98 -49.01
CA LEU A 62 7.24 15.76 -50.43
C LEU A 62 8.35 14.86 -50.99
N LYS A 63 7.97 13.77 -51.67
CA LYS A 63 8.93 12.79 -52.20
C LYS A 63 9.27 12.96 -53.67
N VAL A 64 8.64 13.94 -54.31
CA VAL A 64 8.65 14.10 -55.76
C VAL A 64 9.10 15.50 -56.15
N GLU A 65 9.85 15.59 -57.25
CA GLU A 65 10.43 16.84 -57.77
C GLU A 65 9.85 17.20 -59.16
N GLU A 66 10.06 18.42 -59.61
CA GLU A 66 9.61 18.86 -60.94
C GLU A 66 10.33 18.05 -62.05
N GLY A 67 9.56 17.51 -62.99
CA GLY A 67 10.06 16.67 -64.08
C GLY A 67 10.11 15.17 -63.76
N ASP A 68 9.79 14.76 -62.54
CA ASP A 68 9.80 13.35 -62.16
C ASP A 68 8.59 12.58 -62.73
N ARG A 69 8.81 11.31 -63.09
CA ARG A 69 7.78 10.44 -63.67
C ARG A 69 7.25 9.51 -62.58
N ILE A 70 5.97 9.65 -62.27
CA ILE A 70 5.29 8.91 -61.20
C ILE A 70 4.39 7.82 -61.79
N GLU A 71 4.38 6.64 -61.18
CA GLU A 71 3.43 5.56 -61.49
C GLU A 71 2.15 5.65 -60.63
N ALA A 72 1.06 4.99 -61.06
CA ALA A 72 -0.16 4.94 -60.26
C ALA A 72 0.10 4.15 -58.97
N GLY A 73 -0.20 4.76 -57.82
CA GLY A 73 0.02 4.18 -56.50
C GLY A 73 1.36 4.54 -55.85
N GLU A 74 2.22 5.29 -56.55
CA GLU A 74 3.48 5.78 -56.00
C GLU A 74 3.25 6.89 -54.96
N VAL A 75 4.14 6.99 -53.98
CA VAL A 75 3.97 7.88 -52.82
C VAL A 75 4.39 9.30 -53.20
N LEU A 76 3.42 10.21 -53.22
CA LEU A 76 3.63 11.63 -53.50
C LEU A 76 4.18 12.37 -52.26
N ALA A 77 3.69 12.00 -51.09
CA ALA A 77 4.09 12.60 -49.82
C ALA A 77 4.05 11.61 -48.66
N ASP A 78 5.09 11.65 -47.83
CA ASP A 78 5.23 10.81 -46.64
C ASP A 78 5.81 11.60 -45.46
N ARG A 79 5.10 11.55 -44.32
CA ARG A 79 5.45 12.25 -43.08
C ARG A 79 6.34 11.39 -42.17
N VAL A 80 7.51 11.01 -42.67
CA VAL A 80 8.41 10.06 -42.00
C VAL A 80 8.90 10.56 -40.63
N ARG A 81 9.20 11.86 -40.51
CA ARG A 81 9.72 12.44 -39.25
C ARG A 81 8.66 12.43 -38.16
N GLU A 82 7.43 12.82 -38.48
CA GLU A 82 6.31 12.83 -37.55
C GLU A 82 5.99 11.40 -37.09
N ARG A 83 5.96 10.44 -38.02
CA ARG A 83 5.83 9.01 -37.71
C ARG A 83 6.91 8.52 -36.75
N GLN A 84 8.18 8.86 -37.01
CA GLN A 84 9.30 8.46 -36.16
C GLN A 84 9.23 9.09 -34.76
N GLN A 85 8.80 10.35 -34.65
CA GLN A 85 8.60 11.03 -33.38
C GLN A 85 7.50 10.36 -32.55
N ILE A 86 6.34 10.11 -33.16
CA ILE A 86 5.21 9.42 -32.49
C ILE A 86 5.61 8.00 -32.09
N GLN A 87 6.36 7.29 -32.94
CA GLN A 87 6.87 5.95 -32.60
C GLN A 87 7.80 5.98 -31.39
N THR A 88 8.70 6.96 -31.32
CA THR A 88 9.61 7.14 -30.18
C THR A 88 8.83 7.47 -28.90
N GLN A 89 7.76 8.26 -29.00
CA GLN A 89 6.87 8.55 -27.86
C GLN A 89 6.12 7.30 -27.40
N LEU A 90 5.60 6.48 -28.32
CA LEU A 90 4.95 5.20 -28.03
C LEU A 90 5.90 4.26 -27.28
N ASP A 91 7.13 4.09 -27.78
CA ASP A 91 8.11 3.21 -27.15
C ASP A 91 8.45 3.67 -25.73
N LYS A 92 8.52 4.99 -25.51
CA LYS A 92 8.72 5.58 -24.17
C LYS A 92 7.55 5.29 -23.24
N LEU A 93 6.30 5.52 -23.69
CA LEU A 93 5.10 5.25 -22.87
C LEU A 93 4.95 3.76 -22.55
N ARG A 94 5.25 2.89 -23.51
CA ARG A 94 5.25 1.43 -23.30
C ARG A 94 6.27 0.99 -22.26
N LEU A 95 7.47 1.58 -22.28
CA LEU A 95 8.48 1.32 -21.25
C LEU A 95 8.01 1.79 -19.87
N GLN A 96 7.38 2.96 -19.77
CA GLN A 96 6.81 3.47 -18.51
C GLN A 96 5.71 2.54 -17.97
N MET A 97 4.81 2.08 -18.84
CA MET A 97 3.78 1.10 -18.47
C MET A 97 4.40 -0.22 -17.99
N ALA A 98 5.43 -0.72 -18.68
CA ALA A 98 6.13 -1.96 -18.29
C ALA A 98 6.82 -1.84 -16.92
N GLN A 99 7.31 -0.66 -16.56
CA GLN A 99 7.87 -0.40 -15.24
C GLN A 99 6.78 -0.43 -14.15
N LEU A 100 5.62 0.17 -14.41
CA LEU A 100 4.50 0.20 -13.46
C LEU A 100 3.86 -1.18 -13.22
N GLN A 101 3.90 -2.06 -14.23
CA GLN A 101 3.40 -3.43 -14.16
C GLN A 101 4.28 -4.39 -13.35
N GLN A 102 5.47 -3.97 -12.89
CA GLN A 102 6.30 -4.80 -12.04
C GLN A 102 5.62 -5.11 -10.69
N PRO A 103 5.70 -6.36 -10.20
CA PRO A 103 5.01 -6.75 -8.98
C PRO A 103 5.53 -6.00 -7.77
N ILE A 104 4.60 -5.49 -6.95
CA ILE A 104 4.93 -4.88 -5.66
C ILE A 104 5.30 -6.01 -4.68
N PRO A 105 6.43 -5.91 -3.95
CA PRO A 105 6.71 -6.81 -2.85
C PRO A 105 5.54 -6.88 -1.87
N GLY A 106 5.24 -8.08 -1.39
CA GLY A 106 4.18 -8.29 -0.39
C GLY A 106 4.48 -7.60 0.94
N PRO A 107 3.46 -7.37 1.79
CA PRO A 107 3.67 -6.84 3.13
C PRO A 107 4.57 -7.80 3.93
N PRO A 108 5.49 -7.27 4.76
CA PRO A 108 6.39 -8.10 5.55
C PRO A 108 5.62 -8.99 6.52
N SER A 109 6.13 -10.20 6.78
CA SER A 109 5.53 -11.10 7.76
C SER A 109 5.71 -10.56 9.18
N ILE A 110 4.65 -10.62 10.01
CA ILE A 110 4.72 -10.23 11.44
C ILE A 110 5.74 -11.10 12.16
N ARG A 111 6.61 -10.47 12.96
CA ARG A 111 7.53 -11.18 13.87
C ARG A 111 6.74 -11.88 14.98
N PRO A 112 6.98 -13.17 15.25
CA PRO A 112 6.24 -13.88 16.29
C PRO A 112 6.52 -13.25 17.65
N ILE A 113 5.43 -12.91 18.37
CA ILE A 113 5.52 -12.38 19.73
C ILE A 113 5.75 -13.55 20.69
N PRO A 114 6.79 -13.51 21.54
CA PRO A 114 7.11 -14.60 22.47
C PRO A 114 5.92 -15.01 23.34
N GLU A 115 5.86 -16.29 23.70
CA GLU A 115 4.88 -16.80 24.66
C GLU A 115 5.35 -16.53 26.09
N VAL A 116 4.41 -16.21 26.98
CA VAL A 116 4.68 -16.05 28.41
C VAL A 116 4.66 -17.44 29.05
N ALA A 117 5.71 -17.78 29.78
CA ALA A 117 5.79 -19.05 30.50
C ALA A 117 4.72 -19.10 31.61
N GLY A 118 4.03 -20.23 31.73
CA GLY A 118 3.01 -20.41 32.74
C GLY A 118 3.59 -20.44 34.16
N LEU A 119 2.83 -19.89 35.12
CA LEU A 119 3.19 -19.99 36.53
C LEU A 119 3.05 -21.45 37.02
N PRO A 120 3.93 -21.91 37.94
CA PRO A 120 3.76 -23.18 38.62
C PRO A 120 2.45 -23.19 39.42
N SER A 121 1.89 -24.37 39.71
CA SER A 121 0.68 -24.49 40.52
C SER A 121 0.92 -23.99 41.94
N ALA A 122 -0.02 -23.23 42.50
CA ALA A 122 0.05 -22.79 43.89
C ALA A 122 -0.05 -23.99 44.83
N SER A 123 1.01 -24.23 45.62
CA SER A 123 1.04 -25.24 46.68
C SER A 123 1.58 -24.58 47.95
N PHE A 124 0.84 -24.74 49.04
CA PHE A 124 1.23 -24.27 50.39
C PHE A 124 1.22 -25.42 51.39
N LEU A 125 1.37 -26.65 50.91
CA LEU A 125 1.19 -27.86 51.73
C LEU A 125 2.20 -27.92 52.87
N ASP A 126 3.45 -27.51 52.63
CA ASP A 126 4.51 -27.54 53.63
C ASP A 126 4.27 -26.49 54.73
N GLU A 127 3.87 -25.26 54.35
CA GLU A 127 3.56 -24.18 55.27
C GLU A 127 2.31 -24.51 56.12
N VAL A 128 1.26 -25.05 55.50
CA VAL A 128 0.04 -25.49 56.21
C VAL A 128 0.36 -26.63 57.18
N ALA A 129 1.15 -27.62 56.75
CA ALA A 129 1.58 -28.71 57.62
C ALA A 129 2.43 -28.22 58.80
N ASN A 130 3.26 -27.19 58.60
CA ASN A 130 4.04 -26.58 59.67
C ASN A 130 3.13 -25.85 60.67
N VAL A 131 2.16 -25.05 60.21
CA VAL A 131 1.18 -24.39 61.09
C VAL A 131 0.42 -25.40 61.94
N GLU A 132 -0.09 -26.48 61.33
CA GLU A 132 -0.79 -27.53 62.06
C GLU A 132 0.12 -28.22 63.09
N ARG A 133 1.38 -28.49 62.73
CA ARG A 133 2.36 -29.03 63.69
C ARG A 133 2.54 -28.09 64.89
N GLN A 134 2.77 -26.79 64.67
CA GLN A 134 2.94 -25.83 65.76
C GLN A 134 1.68 -25.70 66.61
N ARG A 135 0.50 -25.76 65.98
CA ARG A 135 -0.78 -25.72 66.68
C ARG A 135 -0.94 -26.89 67.65
N THR A 136 -0.57 -28.11 67.23
CA THR A 136 -0.59 -29.27 68.12
C THR A 136 0.38 -29.13 69.30
N LEU A 137 1.55 -28.51 69.08
CA LEU A 137 2.52 -28.23 70.14
C LEU A 137 1.98 -27.21 71.15
N VAL A 138 1.32 -26.15 70.69
CA VAL A 138 0.64 -25.19 71.58
C VAL A 138 -0.43 -25.90 72.41
N THR A 139 -1.30 -26.71 71.80
CA THR A 139 -2.34 -27.46 72.52
C THR A 139 -1.73 -28.41 73.56
N ALA A 140 -0.64 -29.10 73.24
CA ALA A 140 0.06 -29.97 74.18
C ALA A 140 0.68 -29.19 75.35
N ALA A 141 1.29 -28.03 75.09
CA ALA A 141 1.86 -27.16 76.11
C ALA A 141 0.78 -26.56 77.03
N GLU A 142 -0.38 -26.15 76.48
CA GLU A 142 -1.52 -25.66 77.26
C GLU A 142 -2.07 -26.74 78.20
N ALA A 143 -2.22 -27.97 77.70
CA ALA A 143 -2.62 -29.10 78.53
C ALA A 143 -1.62 -29.38 79.65
N ALA A 144 -0.31 -29.29 79.37
CA ALA A 144 0.74 -29.49 80.37
C ALA A 144 0.72 -28.43 81.48
N VAL A 145 0.47 -27.16 81.13
CA VAL A 145 0.30 -26.06 82.10
C VAL A 145 -0.97 -26.30 82.94
N MET A 146 -2.09 -26.63 82.32
CA MET A 146 -3.35 -26.89 83.02
C MET A 146 -3.25 -28.08 83.98
N ASN A 147 -2.55 -29.15 83.59
CA ASN A 147 -2.30 -30.29 84.46
C ASN A 147 -1.45 -29.90 85.68
N GLN A 148 -0.43 -29.05 85.47
CA GLN A 148 0.42 -28.55 86.55
C GLN A 148 -0.34 -27.65 87.52
N GLN A 149 -1.19 -26.76 87.01
CA GLN A 149 -2.04 -25.90 87.83
C GLN A 149 -3.00 -26.72 88.71
N ARG A 150 -3.69 -27.70 88.11
CA ARG A 150 -4.56 -28.60 88.88
C ARG A 150 -3.84 -29.35 89.99
N MET A 151 -2.59 -29.73 89.76
CA MET A 151 -1.76 -30.39 90.78
C MET A 151 -1.40 -29.43 91.92
N LEU A 152 -1.01 -28.19 91.61
CA LEU A 152 -0.76 -27.15 92.60
C LEU A 152 -2.01 -26.82 93.41
N ASP A 153 -3.18 -26.72 92.78
CA ASP A 153 -4.46 -26.49 93.47
C ASP A 153 -4.80 -27.63 94.46
N MET A 154 -4.49 -28.88 94.09
CA MET A 154 -4.67 -30.03 94.97
C MET A 154 -3.68 -30.02 96.14
N LEU A 155 -2.42 -29.66 95.89
CA LEU A 155 -1.37 -29.57 96.92
C LEU A 155 -1.66 -28.46 97.93
N THR A 156 -2.11 -27.30 97.46
CA THR A 156 -2.47 -26.17 98.33
C THR A 156 -3.72 -26.44 99.19
N GLY A 157 -4.60 -27.34 98.74
CA GLY A 157 -5.78 -27.79 99.51
C GLY A 157 -5.51 -28.90 100.53
N MET A 158 -4.32 -29.51 100.56
CA MET A 158 -3.93 -30.53 101.53
C MET A 158 -3.38 -29.91 102.83
N ASP A 159 -3.46 -30.65 103.94
CA ASP A 159 -2.95 -30.18 105.24
C ASP A 159 -1.41 -30.03 105.20
N ASN A 160 -0.90 -28.86 105.61
CA ASN A 160 0.51 -28.47 105.56
C ASN A 160 1.43 -29.39 106.38
N SER A 161 0.87 -30.17 107.31
CA SER A 161 1.61 -31.16 108.10
C SER A 161 2.04 -32.41 107.29
N GLN A 162 1.44 -32.65 106.12
CA GLN A 162 1.65 -33.84 105.29
C GLN A 162 2.54 -33.57 104.05
N ILE A 163 2.91 -32.31 103.82
CA ILE A 163 3.67 -31.90 102.63
C ILE A 163 5.07 -31.44 103.07
N PRO A 164 6.14 -31.96 102.45
CA PRO A 164 7.48 -31.41 102.66
C PRO A 164 7.53 -29.92 102.27
N GLN A 165 8.15 -29.08 103.11
CA GLN A 165 8.19 -27.61 102.92
C GLN A 165 8.76 -27.16 101.56
N ALA A 166 9.58 -27.98 100.89
CA ALA A 166 10.20 -27.65 99.61
C ALA A 166 9.33 -28.01 98.38
N THR A 167 8.21 -28.71 98.54
CA THR A 167 7.43 -29.23 97.41
C THR A 167 6.69 -28.12 96.65
N ILE A 168 5.97 -27.24 97.35
CA ILE A 168 5.22 -26.14 96.72
C ILE A 168 6.13 -25.21 95.89
N PRO A 169 7.25 -24.66 96.42
CA PRO A 169 8.10 -23.78 95.63
C PRO A 169 8.77 -24.49 94.45
N HIS A 170 9.03 -25.80 94.56
CA HIS A 170 9.52 -26.58 93.42
C HIS A 170 8.48 -26.66 92.30
N GLU A 171 7.23 -27.01 92.63
CA GLU A 171 6.14 -27.14 91.65
C GLU A 171 5.74 -25.79 91.01
N GLU A 172 5.91 -24.68 91.73
CA GLU A 172 5.76 -23.32 91.20
C GLU A 172 6.81 -23.00 90.13
N GLU A 173 8.08 -23.35 90.33
CA GLU A 173 9.12 -23.14 89.32
C GLU A 173 8.90 -24.05 88.10
N VAL A 174 8.41 -25.28 88.30
CA VAL A 174 8.01 -26.18 87.19
C VAL A 174 6.85 -25.58 86.40
N LEU A 175 5.86 -24.98 87.06
CA LEU A 175 4.76 -24.27 86.40
C LEU A 175 5.30 -23.12 85.54
N LYS A 176 6.19 -22.30 86.11
CA LYS A 176 6.82 -21.18 85.40
C LYS A 176 7.62 -21.65 84.18
N GLN A 177 8.35 -22.75 84.29
CA GLN A 177 9.03 -23.37 83.15
C GLN A 177 8.04 -23.80 82.06
N LYS A 178 6.93 -24.47 82.44
CA LYS A 178 5.87 -24.85 81.48
C LYS A 178 5.19 -23.65 80.83
N GLN A 179 4.99 -22.55 81.56
CA GLN A 179 4.47 -21.29 81.02
C GLN A 179 5.44 -20.65 80.01
N GLN A 180 6.74 -20.70 80.26
CA GLN A 180 7.75 -20.25 79.31
C GLN A 180 7.70 -21.07 78.01
N LEU A 181 7.61 -22.40 78.12
CA LEU A 181 7.46 -23.28 76.96
C LEU A 181 6.17 -23.01 76.18
N LEU A 182 5.06 -22.74 76.87
CA LEU A 182 3.81 -22.33 76.23
C LEU A 182 3.97 -21.02 75.44
N ASN A 183 4.61 -20.02 76.04
CA ASN A 183 4.86 -18.75 75.35
C ASN A 183 5.76 -18.94 74.12
N GLN A 184 6.78 -19.80 74.23
CA GLN A 184 7.63 -20.16 73.10
C GLN A 184 6.84 -20.84 71.98
N ALA A 185 6.04 -21.87 72.30
CA ALA A 185 5.21 -22.57 71.32
C ALA A 185 4.21 -21.62 70.62
N ARG A 186 3.66 -20.64 71.34
CA ARG A 186 2.78 -19.62 70.77
C ARG A 186 3.52 -18.68 69.82
N ALA A 187 4.74 -18.26 70.17
CA ALA A 187 5.57 -17.46 69.28
C ALA A 187 5.94 -18.24 68.00
N ASP A 188 6.25 -19.53 68.13
CA ASP A 188 6.56 -20.41 67.00
C ASP A 188 5.35 -20.62 66.08
N LEU A 189 4.15 -20.77 66.65
CA LEU A 189 2.90 -20.81 65.88
C LEU A 189 2.66 -19.51 65.11
N GLN A 190 2.81 -18.36 65.77
CA GLN A 190 2.64 -17.05 65.14
C GLN A 190 3.64 -16.84 63.99
N LEU A 191 4.88 -17.30 64.15
CA LEU A 191 5.89 -17.30 63.09
C LEU A 191 5.45 -18.15 61.90
N ALA A 192 4.96 -19.36 62.15
CA ALA A 192 4.48 -20.26 61.09
C ALA A 192 3.29 -19.67 60.32
N GLU A 193 2.33 -19.05 61.02
CA GLU A 193 1.20 -18.35 60.40
C GLU A 193 1.66 -17.16 59.55
N ALA A 194 2.64 -16.38 60.03
CA ALA A 194 3.23 -15.28 59.27
C ALA A 194 3.95 -15.77 58.00
N GLN A 195 4.67 -16.89 58.07
CA GLN A 195 5.32 -17.52 56.92
C GLN A 195 4.31 -17.97 55.87
N LEU A 196 3.21 -18.60 56.29
CA LEU A 196 2.11 -18.97 55.39
C LEU A 196 1.50 -17.73 54.72
N GLY A 197 1.23 -16.67 55.50
CA GLY A 197 0.71 -15.41 54.97
C GLY A 197 1.66 -14.75 53.96
N GLN A 198 2.97 -14.79 54.24
CA GLN A 198 4.00 -14.29 53.33
C GLN A 198 4.00 -15.08 52.02
N ALA A 199 4.01 -16.42 52.08
CA ALA A 199 3.97 -17.28 50.89
C ALA A 199 2.72 -17.02 50.02
N GLN A 200 1.56 -16.84 50.65
CA GLN A 200 0.32 -16.48 49.95
C GLN A 200 0.41 -15.12 49.25
N SER A 201 0.98 -14.11 49.94
CA SER A 201 1.14 -12.77 49.38
C SER A 201 2.11 -12.75 48.19
N GLU A 202 3.22 -13.49 48.28
CA GLU A 202 4.20 -13.63 47.20
C GLU A 202 3.57 -14.31 45.99
N ARG A 203 2.74 -15.34 46.24
CA ARG A 203 2.00 -15.99 45.17
C ARG A 203 1.04 -15.04 44.46
N GLN A 204 0.25 -14.27 45.20
CA GLN A 204 -0.67 -13.27 44.62
C GLN A 204 0.08 -12.23 43.80
N PHE A 205 1.26 -11.81 44.27
CA PHE A 205 2.10 -10.87 43.55
C PHE A 205 2.62 -11.46 42.23
N GLN A 206 3.09 -12.70 42.23
CA GLN A 206 3.51 -13.40 41.01
C GLN A 206 2.35 -13.55 40.01
N GLU A 207 1.16 -13.91 40.48
CA GLU A 207 -0.05 -14.01 39.65
C GLU A 207 -0.43 -12.67 39.04
N TYR A 208 -0.34 -11.58 39.82
CA TYR A 208 -0.55 -10.24 39.32
C TYR A 208 0.46 -9.86 38.24
N GLN A 209 1.75 -10.10 38.47
CA GLN A 209 2.80 -9.82 37.48
C GLN A 209 2.59 -10.61 36.19
N HIS A 210 2.29 -11.90 36.29
CA HIS A 210 1.99 -12.75 35.15
C HIS A 210 0.74 -12.26 34.39
N SER A 211 -0.32 -11.84 35.09
CA SER A 211 -1.52 -11.28 34.45
C SER A 211 -1.21 -9.99 33.67
N LEU A 212 -0.30 -9.17 34.21
CA LEU A 212 0.16 -7.93 33.57
C LEU A 212 0.99 -8.25 32.33
N GLU A 213 1.88 -9.24 32.40
CA GLU A 213 2.65 -9.71 31.25
C GLU A 213 1.76 -10.28 30.15
N MET A 214 0.78 -11.11 30.52
CA MET A 214 -0.22 -11.63 29.58
C MET A 214 -1.04 -10.51 28.92
N SER A 215 -1.41 -9.48 29.68
CA SER A 215 -2.10 -8.30 29.14
C SER A 215 -1.21 -7.52 28.16
N LYS A 216 0.05 -7.27 28.52
CA LYS A 216 1.04 -6.64 27.61
C LYS A 216 1.20 -7.43 26.32
N ARG A 217 1.27 -8.76 26.41
CA ARG A 217 1.34 -9.64 25.24
C ARG A 217 0.08 -9.50 24.38
N ALA A 218 -1.11 -9.56 24.96
CA ALA A 218 -2.37 -9.40 24.23
C ALA A 218 -2.43 -8.05 23.49
N ILE A 219 -2.02 -6.96 24.15
CA ILE A 219 -1.93 -5.63 23.53
C ILE A 219 -0.95 -5.63 22.36
N SER A 220 0.24 -6.22 22.53
CA SER A 220 1.25 -6.27 21.46
C SER A 220 0.78 -7.07 20.25
N ILE A 221 0.01 -8.16 20.46
CA ILE A 221 -0.59 -8.95 19.38
C ILE A 221 -1.61 -8.11 18.63
N GLN A 222 -2.51 -7.43 19.35
CA GLN A 222 -3.51 -6.57 18.75
C GLN A 222 -2.89 -5.42 17.97
N GLN A 223 -1.85 -4.77 18.50
CA GLN A 223 -1.12 -3.71 17.81
C GLN A 223 -0.44 -4.21 16.52
N ALA A 224 0.21 -5.37 16.58
CA ALA A 224 0.83 -5.97 15.40
C ALA A 224 -0.21 -6.33 14.33
N GLU A 225 -1.40 -6.79 14.72
CA GLU A 225 -2.48 -7.08 13.80
C GLU A 225 -3.05 -5.83 13.13
N LEU A 226 -3.23 -4.73 13.87
CA LEU A 226 -3.64 -3.44 13.33
C LEU A 226 -2.63 -2.91 12.31
N GLN A 227 -1.33 -2.95 12.63
CA GLN A 227 -0.27 -2.54 11.73
C GLN A 227 -0.30 -3.33 10.40
N ARG A 228 -0.49 -4.65 10.47
CA ARG A 228 -0.65 -5.47 9.26
C ARG A 228 -1.88 -5.07 8.45
N GLN A 229 -3.01 -4.76 9.10
CA GLN A 229 -4.21 -4.31 8.39
C GLN A 229 -3.97 -2.99 7.65
N GLU A 230 -3.28 -2.04 8.29
CA GLU A 230 -2.92 -0.76 7.67
C GLU A 230 -1.97 -0.96 6.47
N GLU A 231 -0.94 -1.80 6.61
CA GLU A 231 -0.01 -2.12 5.51
C GLU A 231 -0.73 -2.75 4.31
N VAL A 232 -1.66 -3.68 4.56
CA VAL A 232 -2.48 -4.30 3.51
C VAL A 232 -3.37 -3.27 2.83
N GLN A 233 -3.97 -2.35 3.58
CA GLN A 233 -4.80 -1.28 3.00
C GLN A 233 -3.97 -0.33 2.15
N HIS A 234 -2.79 0.08 2.63
CA HIS A 234 -1.85 0.90 1.88
C HIS A 234 -1.44 0.22 0.57
N GLN A 235 -1.09 -1.06 0.63
CA GLN A 235 -0.73 -1.82 -0.56
C GLN A 235 -1.91 -1.89 -1.57
N GLN A 236 -3.13 -2.12 -1.09
CA GLN A 236 -4.30 -2.13 -1.97
C GLN A 236 -4.56 -0.77 -2.62
N ALA A 237 -4.32 0.33 -1.90
CA ALA A 237 -4.41 1.68 -2.46
C ALA A 237 -3.34 1.89 -3.55
N GLU A 238 -2.08 1.54 -3.29
CA GLU A 238 -1.00 1.65 -4.28
C GLU A 238 -1.29 0.82 -5.55
N LEU A 239 -1.87 -0.37 -5.40
CA LEU A 239 -2.28 -1.18 -6.55
C LEU A 239 -3.39 -0.51 -7.37
N ARG A 240 -4.33 0.18 -6.71
CA ARG A 240 -5.40 0.93 -7.39
C ARG A 240 -4.83 2.14 -8.13
N ASP A 241 -3.93 2.89 -7.49
CA ASP A 241 -3.30 4.06 -8.09
C ASP A 241 -2.48 3.67 -9.32
N ARG A 242 -1.68 2.59 -9.23
CA ARG A 242 -0.96 2.05 -10.39
C ARG A 242 -1.88 1.59 -11.50
N ALA A 243 -2.99 0.92 -11.17
CA ALA A 243 -3.95 0.49 -12.18
C ALA A 243 -4.57 1.69 -12.91
N TYR A 244 -4.82 2.78 -12.20
CA TYR A 244 -5.27 4.04 -12.79
C TYR A 244 -4.21 4.64 -13.73
N ASP A 245 -2.96 4.72 -13.28
CA ASP A 245 -1.84 5.23 -14.09
C ASP A 245 -1.63 4.40 -15.37
N VAL A 246 -1.70 3.08 -15.25
CA VAL A 246 -1.62 2.15 -16.39
C VAL A 246 -2.76 2.41 -17.38
N ALA A 247 -4.01 2.52 -16.91
CA ALA A 247 -5.15 2.81 -17.77
C ALA A 247 -5.02 4.18 -18.47
N GLN A 248 -4.45 5.18 -17.79
CA GLN A 248 -4.19 6.49 -18.38
C GLN A 248 -3.12 6.43 -19.47
N LEU A 249 -2.01 5.71 -19.23
CA LEU A 249 -0.96 5.50 -20.23
C LEU A 249 -1.49 4.69 -21.43
N GLU A 250 -2.32 3.69 -21.18
CA GLU A 250 -2.96 2.88 -22.23
C GLU A 250 -3.86 3.74 -23.13
N ALA A 251 -4.66 4.64 -22.55
CA ALA A 251 -5.46 5.60 -23.31
C ALA A 251 -4.60 6.56 -24.15
N GLN A 252 -3.44 7.00 -23.63
CA GLN A 252 -2.50 7.84 -24.39
C GLN A 252 -1.85 7.07 -25.56
N ILE A 253 -1.46 5.81 -25.31
CA ILE A 253 -0.93 4.91 -26.35
C ILE A 253 -1.97 4.74 -27.46
N GLN A 254 -3.22 4.44 -27.14
CA GLN A 254 -4.30 4.29 -28.13
C GLN A 254 -4.52 5.56 -28.96
N ASN A 255 -4.43 6.75 -28.33
CA ASN A 255 -4.54 8.02 -29.04
C ASN A 255 -3.37 8.21 -30.04
N LEU A 256 -2.13 7.99 -29.60
CA LEU A 256 -0.95 8.08 -30.46
C LEU A 256 -0.95 7.01 -31.58
N GLU A 257 -1.43 5.80 -31.30
CA GLU A 257 -1.61 4.75 -32.31
C GLU A 257 -2.66 5.16 -33.36
N THR A 258 -3.75 5.81 -32.92
CA THR A 258 -4.75 6.38 -33.84
C THR A 258 -4.13 7.49 -34.69
N GLN A 259 -3.32 8.38 -34.10
CA GLN A 259 -2.59 9.41 -34.87
C GLN A 259 -1.62 8.79 -35.86
N LEU A 260 -0.90 7.73 -35.48
CA LEU A 260 0.02 7.03 -36.37
C LEU A 260 -0.73 6.36 -37.54
N PHE A 261 -1.94 5.84 -37.30
CA PHE A 261 -2.79 5.27 -38.35
C PHE A 261 -3.34 6.34 -39.31
N THR A 262 -3.70 7.53 -38.82
CA THR A 262 -4.16 8.64 -39.67
C THR A 262 -3.02 9.24 -40.51
N LEU A 263 -1.76 9.12 -40.06
CA LEU A 263 -0.55 9.44 -40.84
C LEU A 263 -0.31 8.41 -41.96
N SER A 264 -1.26 8.32 -42.88
CA SER A 264 -1.16 7.56 -44.11
C SER A 264 -0.29 8.30 -45.14
N ALA A 265 0.49 7.55 -45.91
CA ALA A 265 1.25 8.09 -47.03
C ALA A 265 0.28 8.44 -48.17
N VAL A 266 0.36 9.66 -48.71
CA VAL A 266 -0.50 10.11 -49.80
C VAL A 266 0.05 9.56 -51.11
N ARG A 267 -0.73 8.73 -51.81
CA ARG A 267 -0.35 8.08 -53.07
C ARG A 267 -1.00 8.73 -54.28
N SER A 268 -0.34 8.66 -55.43
CA SER A 268 -0.88 9.11 -56.70
C SER A 268 -2.00 8.16 -57.17
N PRO A 269 -3.19 8.67 -57.54
CA PRO A 269 -4.22 7.84 -58.15
C PRO A 269 -3.93 7.50 -59.62
N TYR A 270 -3.05 8.27 -60.28
CA TYR A 270 -2.75 8.14 -61.71
C TYR A 270 -1.24 8.21 -61.98
N ALA A 271 -0.80 7.57 -63.06
CA ALA A 271 0.57 7.65 -63.55
C ALA A 271 0.75 8.87 -64.48
N GLY A 272 1.85 9.60 -64.36
CA GLY A 272 2.11 10.81 -65.16
C GLY A 272 3.45 11.47 -64.83
N THR A 273 3.75 12.59 -65.48
CA THR A 273 4.96 13.40 -65.18
C THR A 273 4.57 14.66 -64.42
N ILE A 274 5.32 15.01 -63.38
CA ILE A 274 5.12 16.26 -62.63
C ILE A 274 5.62 17.42 -63.47
N GLN A 275 4.70 18.32 -63.85
CA GLN A 275 5.05 19.49 -64.62
C GLN A 275 5.45 20.68 -63.76
N ARG A 276 4.84 20.81 -62.57
CA ARG A 276 5.07 21.95 -61.68
C ARG A 276 4.72 21.61 -60.24
N VAL A 277 5.57 22.05 -59.31
CA VAL A 277 5.33 22.02 -57.88
C VAL A 277 5.30 23.46 -57.37
N LYS A 278 4.15 23.92 -56.89
CA LYS A 278 3.99 25.28 -56.37
C LYS A 278 3.58 25.24 -54.91
N PHE A 279 4.39 25.87 -54.06
CA PHE A 279 4.04 26.10 -52.65
C PHE A 279 3.14 27.34 -52.57
N GLU A 280 1.86 27.17 -52.22
CA GLU A 280 0.88 28.27 -52.17
C GLU A 280 1.04 29.16 -50.94
N GLY A 281 1.63 28.63 -49.86
CA GLY A 281 1.88 29.34 -48.62
C GLY A 281 1.78 28.43 -47.39
N GLN A 282 2.11 28.97 -46.23
CA GLN A 282 1.99 28.31 -44.93
C GLN A 282 0.72 28.81 -44.25
N ASN A 283 -0.17 27.88 -43.87
CA ASN A 283 -1.31 28.15 -43.00
C ASN A 283 -1.05 27.49 -41.65
N ASP A 284 -0.72 28.30 -40.65
CA ASP A 284 -0.32 27.96 -39.28
C ASP A 284 0.77 26.88 -39.16
N GLN A 285 0.43 25.59 -39.27
CA GLN A 285 1.35 24.44 -39.17
C GLN A 285 1.34 23.53 -40.41
N SER A 286 0.63 23.93 -41.47
CA SER A 286 0.48 23.14 -42.69
C SER A 286 0.91 23.94 -43.92
N LEU A 287 1.65 23.28 -44.81
CA LEU A 287 2.08 23.78 -46.11
C LEU A 287 1.14 23.25 -47.18
N ILE A 288 0.56 24.16 -47.95
CA ILE A 288 -0.30 23.78 -49.07
C ILE A 288 0.55 23.76 -50.33
N VAL A 289 0.60 22.61 -50.99
CA VAL A 289 1.35 22.41 -52.23
C VAL A 289 0.38 22.04 -53.35
N GLU A 290 0.43 22.80 -54.44
CA GLU A 290 -0.27 22.51 -55.68
C GLU A 290 0.68 21.80 -56.63
N LEU A 291 0.35 20.55 -57.00
CA LEU A 291 1.07 19.74 -57.97
C LEU A 291 0.26 19.65 -59.27
N VAL A 292 0.90 19.93 -60.40
CA VAL A 292 0.31 19.73 -61.72
C VAL A 292 0.88 18.47 -62.34
N LEU A 293 0.05 17.42 -62.43
CA LEU A 293 0.39 16.14 -63.05
C LEU A 293 -0.13 16.09 -64.49
N VAL A 294 0.72 15.69 -65.42
CA VAL A 294 0.33 15.45 -66.81
C VAL A 294 0.27 13.95 -67.07
N THR A 295 -0.93 13.42 -67.32
CA THR A 295 -1.15 11.99 -67.60
C THR A 295 -1.17 11.78 -69.11
N GLY A 296 -0.11 11.16 -69.65
CA GLY A 296 0.01 10.86 -71.08
C GLY A 296 1.40 10.32 -71.42
N ASP A 297 1.46 9.32 -72.28
CA ASP A 297 2.71 8.66 -72.71
C ASP A 297 3.60 9.63 -73.48
N ILE A 298 4.57 10.25 -72.80
CA ILE A 298 5.64 10.99 -73.45
C ILE A 298 6.79 9.99 -73.68
N SER A 299 6.84 9.42 -74.89
CA SER A 299 8.03 8.70 -75.36
C SER A 299 9.18 9.71 -75.55
N PRO A 300 10.37 9.52 -74.95
CA PRO A 300 11.47 10.45 -75.10
C PRO A 300 12.03 10.36 -76.53
N SER A 301 11.89 11.42 -77.33
CA SER A 301 12.52 11.51 -78.65
C SER A 301 14.04 11.69 -78.49
N SER A 302 14.77 10.67 -78.93
CA SER A 302 16.22 10.58 -79.05
C SER A 302 16.84 11.79 -79.76
N GLY A 303 17.78 12.45 -79.08
CA GLY A 303 18.67 13.44 -79.69
C GLY A 303 19.63 12.77 -80.68
N THR A 304 19.55 13.18 -81.94
CA THR A 304 20.42 12.76 -83.03
C THR A 304 21.83 13.33 -82.84
N GLY A 305 22.79 12.43 -82.61
CA GLY A 305 24.22 12.73 -82.66
C GLY A 305 24.71 12.98 -84.08
N THR A 306 25.39 14.10 -84.26
CA THR A 306 26.05 14.53 -85.50
C THR A 306 27.29 13.68 -85.78
N ALA A 307 27.37 13.07 -86.96
CA ALA A 307 28.56 12.38 -87.46
C ALA A 307 29.52 13.37 -88.14
N PRO A 308 30.85 13.27 -87.96
CA PRO A 308 31.83 14.09 -88.67
C PRO A 308 32.29 13.42 -89.98
N THR A 309 32.24 14.20 -91.06
CA THR A 309 32.72 13.84 -92.41
C THR A 309 34.23 14.02 -92.51
N GLY A 310 34.95 12.96 -92.87
CA GLY A 310 36.39 12.98 -93.16
C GLY A 310 36.71 13.46 -94.58
N THR A 311 37.77 14.26 -94.69
CA THR A 311 38.42 14.72 -95.92
C THR A 311 39.49 13.71 -96.35
N PRO A 312 39.61 13.33 -97.64
CA PRO A 312 40.79 12.64 -98.16
C PRO A 312 41.82 13.65 -98.66
N ALA A 313 43.09 13.38 -98.37
CA ALA A 313 44.24 14.09 -98.91
C ALA A 313 44.73 13.40 -100.19
N GLU A 314 44.83 14.17 -101.27
CA GLU A 314 45.93 14.13 -102.24
C GLU A 314 46.09 15.53 -102.85
#